data_AF-A0A9X5XEU7-F1
#
_entry.id   AF-A0A9X5XEU7-F1
#
_cell.length_a   1.000
_cell.length_b   1.000
_cell.length_c   1.000
_cell.angle_alpha   90.00
_cell.angle_beta   90.00
_cell.angle_gamma   90.00
#
_symmetry.space_group_name_H-M   'P 1'
#
loop_
_entity.id
_entity.type
_entity.pdbx_description
1 polymer ?
#
loop_
_entity_poly.entity_id
_entity_poly.type
_entity_poly.pdbx_seq_one_letter_code
_entity_poly.pdbx_strand_id
1 'polypeptide(L)'
;LKPQSAFFERFGSRGIAVLEKSVEEARAAGALVVMDAKRGDIGSTMAAYAETFLRKDAPLFSDALTVSPYLGYGSLKPAVDLARENGAGLFVLALTSNPEGGEVQHAVRGDGRNVGATMLAHLAAENAGETPLGSFGAVVGATLGDLSSYDLDINGPLLAPGIGAQGATAADLAGVFGAAVRNVVPNVSRGVLRHGPDVVALRASAERFAQEIRAAVTAV
;
A
#
# COMPACT_ATOMS: atom_id res chain seq x y z
N LEU A 1 3.76 -1.80 -9.80
CA LEU A 1 4.94 -2.35 -9.07
C LEU A 1 5.05 -1.72 -7.69
N LYS A 2 5.70 -2.37 -6.73
CA LYS A 2 5.86 -1.86 -5.37
C LYS A 2 7.31 -2.02 -4.87
N PRO A 3 8.26 -1.17 -5.32
CA PRO A 3 9.63 -1.20 -4.82
C PRO A 3 9.63 -0.98 -3.30
N GLN A 4 10.42 -1.77 -2.58
CA GLN A 4 10.67 -1.59 -1.16
C GLN A 4 11.98 -0.81 -1.00
N SER A 5 11.85 0.45 -0.60
CA SER A 5 12.95 1.43 -0.59
C SER A 5 14.17 0.93 0.19
N ALA A 6 13.97 0.21 1.31
CA ALA A 6 15.04 -0.32 2.14
C ALA A 6 16.05 -1.22 1.38
N PHE A 7 15.59 -1.98 0.37
CA PHE A 7 16.48 -2.85 -0.41
C PHE A 7 17.40 -2.09 -1.37
N PHE A 8 17.08 -0.83 -1.66
CA PHE A 8 17.89 0.11 -2.42
C PHE A 8 18.72 0.97 -1.47
N GLU A 9 18.11 1.55 -0.45
CA GLU A 9 18.75 2.42 0.56
C GLU A 9 20.00 1.80 1.21
N ARG A 10 20.00 0.48 1.43
CA ARG A 10 21.16 -0.24 1.99
C ARG A 10 22.45 -0.12 1.16
N PHE A 11 22.36 0.35 -0.10
CA PHE A 11 23.50 0.62 -0.98
C PHE A 11 23.84 2.13 -1.08
N GLY A 12 23.28 2.96 -0.20
CA GLY A 12 23.47 4.41 -0.19
C GLY A 12 22.94 5.08 -1.45
N SER A 13 23.55 6.22 -1.83
CA SER A 13 23.13 7.02 -2.99
C SER A 13 23.16 6.23 -4.30
N ARG A 14 24.06 5.25 -4.45
CA ARG A 14 24.09 4.37 -5.63
C ARG A 14 22.86 3.48 -5.73
N GLY A 15 22.33 3.01 -4.60
CA GLY A 15 21.08 2.26 -4.57
C GLY A 15 19.89 3.15 -4.89
N ILE A 16 19.87 4.38 -4.38
CA ILE A 16 18.85 5.37 -4.73
C ILE A 16 18.86 5.68 -6.23
N ALA A 17 20.03 5.84 -6.86
CA ALA A 17 20.13 6.03 -8.31
C ALA A 17 19.56 4.86 -9.12
N VAL A 18 19.66 3.62 -8.62
CA VAL A 18 19.00 2.46 -9.24
C VAL A 18 17.49 2.50 -9.02
N LEU A 19 17.04 2.95 -7.83
CA LEU A 19 15.62 3.11 -7.53
C LEU A 19 14.96 4.15 -8.44
N GLU A 20 15.60 5.32 -8.62
CA GLU A 20 15.15 6.39 -9.54
C GLU A 20 14.88 5.84 -10.94
N LYS A 21 15.88 5.18 -11.55
CA LYS A 21 15.75 4.56 -12.87
C LYS A 21 14.67 3.48 -12.91
N SER A 22 14.60 2.64 -11.88
CA SER A 22 13.60 1.56 -11.80
C SER A 22 12.16 2.10 -11.75
N VAL A 23 11.95 3.21 -11.04
CA VAL A 23 10.65 3.90 -10.96
C VAL A 23 10.32 4.56 -12.29
N GLU A 24 11.27 5.29 -12.88
CA GLU A 24 11.12 5.95 -14.18
C GLU A 24 10.74 4.95 -15.27
N GLU A 25 11.51 3.87 -15.44
CA GLU A 25 11.29 2.84 -16.45
C GLU A 25 9.95 2.11 -16.26
N ALA A 26 9.59 1.79 -15.01
CA ALA A 26 8.31 1.14 -14.70
C ALA A 26 7.12 2.02 -15.11
N ARG A 27 7.17 3.31 -14.79
CA ARG A 27 6.10 4.26 -15.13
C ARG A 27 6.05 4.55 -16.62
N ALA A 28 7.21 4.68 -17.28
CA ALA A 28 7.30 4.82 -18.73
C ALA A 28 6.71 3.61 -19.48
N ALA A 29 6.81 2.40 -18.90
CA ALA A 29 6.17 1.20 -19.42
C ALA A 29 4.65 1.10 -19.10
N GLY A 30 4.06 2.10 -18.43
CA GLY A 30 2.64 2.17 -18.11
C GLY A 30 2.24 1.46 -16.80
N ALA A 31 3.19 0.99 -15.99
CA ALA A 31 2.87 0.41 -14.69
C ALA A 31 2.75 1.50 -13.61
N LEU A 32 1.68 1.46 -12.82
CA LEU A 32 1.59 2.26 -11.60
C LEU A 32 2.65 1.81 -10.58
N VAL A 33 3.26 2.74 -9.86
CA VAL A 33 4.28 2.50 -8.86
C VAL A 33 3.82 2.96 -7.49
N VAL A 34 3.81 2.04 -6.52
CA VAL A 34 3.62 2.34 -5.10
C VAL A 34 4.98 2.29 -4.41
N MET A 35 5.52 3.44 -4.03
CA MET A 35 6.76 3.51 -3.27
C MET A 35 6.52 3.00 -1.85
N ASP A 36 7.10 1.85 -1.50
CA ASP A 36 6.98 1.30 -0.16
C ASP A 36 8.16 1.76 0.71
N ALA A 37 8.01 2.96 1.30
CA ALA A 37 9.03 3.63 2.10
C ALA A 37 8.59 3.92 3.56
N LYS A 38 7.30 3.74 3.89
CA LYS A 38 6.71 3.85 5.25
C LYS A 38 7.12 5.14 5.97
N ARG A 39 7.19 6.26 5.24
CA ARG A 39 7.61 7.56 5.80
C ARG A 39 6.57 8.12 6.75
N GLY A 40 7.01 8.93 7.72
CA GLY A 40 6.13 9.63 8.65
C GLY A 40 6.95 10.63 9.44
N ASP A 41 6.55 11.90 9.40
CA ASP A 41 7.18 13.01 10.11
C ASP A 41 6.13 14.13 10.31
N ILE A 42 6.55 15.30 10.80
CA ILE A 42 5.67 16.45 11.05
C ILE A 42 6.00 17.62 10.11
N GLY A 43 4.97 18.42 9.80
CA GLY A 43 5.12 19.73 9.16
C GLY A 43 6.00 19.73 7.91
N SER A 44 7.00 20.60 7.88
CA SER A 44 7.92 20.76 6.74
C SER A 44 8.73 19.49 6.43
N THR A 45 9.00 18.63 7.41
CA THR A 45 9.71 17.36 7.16
C THR A 45 8.80 16.36 6.45
N MET A 46 7.52 16.30 6.81
CA MET A 46 6.54 15.52 6.07
C MET A 46 6.37 16.07 4.64
N ALA A 47 6.40 17.40 4.48
CA ALA A 47 6.38 18.04 3.18
C ALA A 47 7.61 17.66 2.33
N ALA A 48 8.81 17.62 2.90
CA ALA A 48 10.02 17.17 2.18
C ALA A 48 9.92 15.70 1.71
N TYR A 49 9.35 14.81 2.54
CA TYR A 49 9.05 13.45 2.09
C TYR A 49 8.01 13.43 0.97
N ALA A 50 6.96 14.25 1.07
CA ALA A 50 5.97 14.38 0.01
C ALA A 50 6.61 14.88 -1.30
N GLU A 51 7.43 15.92 -1.25
CA GLU A 51 8.15 16.45 -2.41
C GLU A 51 9.07 15.43 -3.07
N THR A 52 9.65 14.51 -2.27
CA THR A 52 10.54 13.45 -2.77
C THR A 52 9.78 12.41 -3.61
N PHE A 53 8.56 12.04 -3.19
CA PHE A 53 7.87 10.86 -3.73
C PHE A 53 6.57 11.17 -4.48
N LEU A 54 5.95 12.33 -4.27
CA LEU A 54 4.59 12.65 -4.73
C LEU A 54 4.55 13.86 -5.67
N ARG A 55 5.65 14.60 -5.82
CA ARG A 55 5.76 15.72 -6.76
C ARG A 55 6.22 15.21 -8.13
N LYS A 56 5.49 15.52 -9.21
CA LYS A 56 5.71 14.93 -10.55
C LYS A 56 7.11 15.09 -11.14
N ASP A 57 7.84 16.15 -10.79
CA ASP A 57 9.19 16.43 -11.27
C ASP A 57 10.30 15.86 -10.38
N ALA A 58 9.94 15.18 -9.28
CA ALA A 58 10.92 14.51 -8.42
C ALA A 58 11.46 13.24 -9.10
N PRO A 59 12.77 12.93 -8.97
CA PRO A 59 13.37 11.72 -9.53
C PRO A 59 12.74 10.40 -9.01
N LEU A 60 12.11 10.45 -7.84
CA LEU A 60 11.44 9.32 -7.19
C LEU A 60 9.91 9.44 -7.23
N PHE A 61 9.36 10.28 -8.11
CA PHE A 61 7.91 10.43 -8.25
C PHE A 61 7.22 9.07 -8.48
N SER A 62 6.28 8.75 -7.61
CA SER A 62 5.53 7.50 -7.59
C SER A 62 4.04 7.78 -7.51
N ASP A 63 3.23 6.90 -8.09
CA ASP A 63 1.77 7.08 -8.14
C ASP A 63 1.11 6.90 -6.76
N ALA A 64 1.78 6.25 -5.80
CA ALA A 64 1.44 6.32 -4.39
C ALA A 64 2.64 6.10 -3.45
N LEU A 65 2.49 6.49 -2.18
CA LEU A 65 3.49 6.31 -1.12
C LEU A 65 2.91 5.56 0.09
N THR A 66 3.63 4.58 0.64
CA THR A 66 3.29 4.04 1.97
C THR A 66 3.76 4.97 3.08
N VAL A 67 2.89 5.26 4.05
CA VAL A 67 3.16 6.18 5.16
C VAL A 67 2.79 5.60 6.52
N SER A 68 3.58 5.91 7.55
CA SER A 68 3.37 5.49 8.93
C SER A 68 2.66 6.59 9.74
N PRO A 69 1.47 6.34 10.32
CA PRO A 69 0.69 7.37 11.02
C PRO A 69 1.01 7.45 12.53
N TYR A 70 2.18 6.97 12.98
CA TYR A 70 2.53 6.95 14.41
C TYR A 70 2.42 8.32 15.08
N LEU A 71 2.74 9.38 14.34
CA LEU A 71 2.67 10.78 14.78
C LEU A 71 1.25 11.38 14.70
N GLY A 72 0.24 10.55 14.45
CA GLY A 72 -1.16 10.91 14.26
C GLY A 72 -1.50 11.17 12.80
N TYR A 73 -2.73 10.81 12.38
CA TYR A 73 -3.17 10.96 10.98
C TYR A 73 -3.01 12.41 10.46
N GLY A 74 -3.33 13.41 11.29
CA GLY A 74 -3.20 14.82 10.92
C GLY A 74 -1.77 15.26 10.58
N SER A 75 -0.74 14.57 11.06
CA SER A 75 0.66 14.85 10.68
C SER A 75 0.93 14.60 9.20
N LEU A 76 0.14 13.73 8.56
CA LEU A 76 0.27 13.36 7.15
C LEU A 76 -0.31 14.40 6.18
N LYS A 77 -0.96 15.46 6.69
CA LYS A 77 -1.64 16.48 5.87
C LYS A 77 -0.78 17.01 4.70
N PRO A 78 0.51 17.36 4.87
CA PRO A 78 1.33 17.82 3.75
C PRO A 78 1.45 16.79 2.61
N ALA A 79 1.49 15.50 2.94
CA ALA A 79 1.52 14.43 1.94
C ALA A 79 0.15 14.16 1.31
N VAL A 80 -0.94 14.29 2.08
CA VAL A 80 -2.31 14.19 1.56
C VAL A 80 -2.57 15.29 0.54
N ASP A 81 -2.27 16.54 0.90
CA ASP A 81 -2.50 17.71 0.04
C ASP A 81 -1.70 17.59 -1.27
N LEU A 82 -0.39 17.31 -1.17
CA LEU A 82 0.46 17.19 -2.37
C LEU A 82 0.10 15.97 -3.23
N ALA A 83 -0.35 14.86 -2.64
CA ALA A 83 -0.85 13.71 -3.38
C ALA A 83 -2.06 14.10 -4.24
N ARG A 84 -3.04 14.82 -3.69
CA ARG A 84 -4.21 15.30 -4.45
C ARG A 84 -3.80 16.19 -5.62
N GLU A 85 -2.93 17.16 -5.37
CA GLU A 85 -2.44 18.10 -6.39
C GLU A 85 -1.77 17.38 -7.58
N ASN A 86 -1.08 16.27 -7.30
CA ASN A 86 -0.33 15.54 -8.31
C ASN A 86 -1.08 14.32 -8.87
N GLY A 87 -2.29 14.03 -8.41
CA GLY A 87 -3.03 12.82 -8.81
C GLY A 87 -2.34 11.54 -8.35
N ALA A 88 -1.67 11.58 -7.19
CA ALA A 88 -1.07 10.44 -6.52
C ALA A 88 -1.93 10.00 -5.32
N GLY A 89 -1.57 8.87 -4.70
CA GLY A 89 -2.25 8.33 -3.52
C GLY A 89 -1.33 8.08 -2.34
N LEU A 90 -1.93 7.70 -1.21
CA LEU A 90 -1.19 7.21 -0.04
C LEU A 90 -1.71 5.84 0.38
N PHE A 91 -0.83 5.03 0.98
CA PHE A 91 -1.22 3.82 1.70
C PHE A 91 -0.77 3.94 3.16
N VAL A 92 -1.72 4.24 4.05
CA VAL A 92 -1.45 4.44 5.48
C VAL A 92 -1.37 3.08 6.17
N LEU A 93 -0.34 2.85 6.99
CA LEU A 93 -0.26 1.64 7.81
C LEU A 93 -1.44 1.59 8.79
N ALA A 94 -2.31 0.58 8.66
CA ALA A 94 -3.47 0.39 9.53
C ALA A 94 -3.39 -0.92 10.31
N LEU A 95 -3.30 -2.05 9.60
CA LEU A 95 -3.32 -3.40 10.17
C LEU A 95 -2.24 -4.27 9.52
N THR A 96 -1.16 -4.57 10.22
CA THR A 96 -0.04 -5.38 9.69
C THR A 96 -0.02 -6.77 10.30
N SER A 97 0.45 -7.75 9.53
CA SER A 97 0.41 -9.17 9.93
C SER A 97 1.64 -9.69 10.68
N ASN A 98 2.61 -8.83 11.00
CA ASN A 98 3.74 -9.23 11.84
C ASN A 98 3.26 -9.49 13.29
N PRO A 99 3.93 -10.38 14.05
CA PRO A 99 3.49 -10.76 15.40
C PRO A 99 3.26 -9.59 16.35
N GLU A 100 4.03 -8.52 16.20
CA GLU A 100 4.01 -7.34 17.05
C GLU A 100 3.04 -6.25 16.58
N GLY A 101 2.39 -6.42 15.42
CA GLY A 101 1.56 -5.37 14.81
C GLY A 101 0.47 -4.85 15.75
N GLY A 102 -0.16 -5.76 16.49
CA GLY A 102 -1.23 -5.45 17.43
C GLY A 102 -0.81 -4.59 18.63
N GLU A 103 0.49 -4.48 18.96
CA GLU A 103 0.97 -3.73 20.14
C GLU A 103 0.49 -2.28 20.12
N VAL A 104 0.60 -1.62 18.96
CA VAL A 104 0.11 -0.25 18.76
C VAL A 104 -1.26 -0.25 18.07
N GLN A 105 -1.47 -1.14 17.08
CA GLN A 105 -2.66 -1.08 16.22
C GLN A 105 -3.95 -1.39 16.99
N HIS A 106 -3.88 -2.23 18.03
CA HIS A 106 -5.02 -2.61 18.86
C HIS A 106 -5.17 -1.75 20.12
N ALA A 107 -4.27 -0.78 20.37
CA ALA A 107 -4.41 0.14 21.48
C ALA A 107 -5.69 0.96 21.34
N VAL A 108 -6.50 1.03 22.41
CA VAL A 108 -7.84 1.65 22.40
C VAL A 108 -7.74 3.11 22.84
N ARG A 109 -8.32 4.00 22.04
CA ARG A 109 -8.43 5.44 22.34
C ARG A 109 -9.56 5.70 23.34
N GLY A 110 -9.60 6.92 23.89
CA GLY A 110 -10.65 7.33 24.84
C GLY A 110 -12.08 7.29 24.29
N ASP A 111 -12.26 7.23 22.97
CA ASP A 111 -13.56 7.08 22.30
C ASP A 111 -13.94 5.61 22.01
N GLY A 112 -13.14 4.65 22.49
CA GLY A 112 -13.38 3.21 22.34
C GLY A 112 -12.89 2.59 21.03
N ARG A 113 -12.45 3.40 20.05
CA ARG A 113 -11.86 2.87 18.80
C ARG A 113 -10.39 2.53 19.02
N ASN A 114 -9.91 1.44 18.43
CA ASN A 114 -8.47 1.19 18.39
C ASN A 114 -7.78 2.05 17.31
N VAL A 115 -6.44 2.07 17.33
CA VAL A 115 -5.62 2.85 16.40
C VAL A 115 -5.88 2.43 14.94
N GLY A 116 -5.94 1.13 14.64
CA GLY A 116 -6.20 0.63 13.29
C GLY A 116 -7.55 1.11 12.74
N ALA A 117 -8.63 0.95 13.52
CA ALA A 117 -9.97 1.43 13.17
C ALA A 117 -10.04 2.95 13.05
N THR A 118 -9.25 3.69 13.84
CA THR A 118 -9.13 5.14 13.72
C THR A 118 -8.53 5.55 12.37
N MET A 119 -7.48 4.85 11.90
CA MET A 119 -6.88 5.13 10.60
C MET A 119 -7.86 4.83 9.46
N LEU A 120 -8.57 3.71 9.52
CA LEU A 120 -9.59 3.35 8.52
C LEU A 120 -10.70 4.41 8.45
N ALA A 121 -11.20 4.88 9.59
CA ALA A 121 -12.22 5.93 9.63
C ALA A 121 -11.75 7.27 9.03
N HIS A 122 -10.48 7.65 9.27
CA HIS A 122 -9.91 8.84 8.62
C HIS A 122 -9.83 8.69 7.10
N LEU A 123 -9.42 7.52 6.61
CA LEU A 123 -9.36 7.24 5.17
C LEU A 123 -10.74 7.24 4.53
N ALA A 124 -11.75 6.67 5.19
CA ALA A 124 -13.14 6.72 4.73
C ALA A 124 -13.63 8.17 4.56
N ALA A 125 -13.31 9.05 5.52
CA ALA A 125 -13.62 10.47 5.42
C ALA A 125 -12.85 11.17 4.29
N GLU A 126 -11.57 10.83 4.10
CA GLU A 126 -10.74 11.39 3.04
C GLU A 126 -11.22 11.00 1.63
N ASN A 127 -11.81 9.80 1.48
CA ASN A 127 -12.34 9.32 0.20
C ASN A 127 -13.85 9.56 0.01
N ALA A 128 -14.51 10.28 0.92
CA ALA A 128 -15.94 10.47 0.87
C ALA A 128 -16.36 11.20 -0.43
N GLY A 129 -17.24 10.59 -1.22
CA GLY A 129 -17.76 11.15 -2.47
C GLY A 129 -16.89 10.94 -3.71
N GLU A 130 -15.71 10.33 -3.58
CA GLU A 130 -14.84 10.01 -4.71
C GLU A 130 -15.39 8.84 -5.54
N THR A 131 -15.30 8.94 -6.87
CA THR A 131 -15.75 7.90 -7.81
C THR A 131 -14.72 7.67 -8.91
N PRO A 132 -14.48 6.41 -9.36
CA PRO A 132 -15.07 5.17 -8.83
C PRO A 132 -14.46 4.72 -7.50
N LEU A 133 -13.31 5.28 -7.11
CA LEU A 133 -12.59 4.96 -5.88
C LEU A 133 -11.69 6.15 -5.50
N GLY A 134 -11.56 6.45 -4.22
CA GLY A 134 -10.63 7.47 -3.71
C GLY A 134 -9.17 7.02 -3.75
N SER A 135 -8.24 7.98 -3.59
CA SER A 135 -6.80 7.75 -3.72
C SER A 135 -6.08 7.43 -2.40
N PHE A 136 -6.79 7.46 -1.26
CA PHE A 136 -6.19 7.27 0.06
C PHE A 136 -6.52 5.89 0.61
N GLY A 137 -5.54 5.00 0.55
CA GLY A 137 -5.67 3.62 0.93
C GLY A 137 -5.08 3.26 2.29
N ALA A 138 -5.33 2.03 2.71
CA ALA A 138 -4.74 1.42 3.89
C ALA A 138 -3.81 0.26 3.52
N VAL A 139 -2.79 0.01 4.33
CA VAL A 139 -2.07 -1.26 4.33
C VAL A 139 -2.76 -2.19 5.33
N VAL A 140 -3.26 -3.32 4.82
CA VAL A 140 -4.01 -4.33 5.59
C VAL A 140 -3.46 -5.72 5.27
N GLY A 141 -2.89 -6.41 6.25
CA GLY A 141 -2.26 -7.71 6.07
C GLY A 141 -3.26 -8.82 5.70
N ALA A 142 -3.00 -9.54 4.60
CA ALA A 142 -3.91 -10.58 4.08
C ALA A 142 -4.00 -11.84 4.94
N THR A 143 -3.14 -11.98 5.95
CA THR A 143 -3.07 -13.17 6.82
C THR A 143 -3.61 -12.90 8.23
N LEU A 144 -4.27 -11.76 8.44
CA LEU A 144 -4.91 -11.42 9.71
C LEU A 144 -6.20 -12.24 9.86
N GLY A 145 -6.34 -12.95 10.98
CA GLY A 145 -7.50 -13.80 11.27
C GLY A 145 -8.74 -13.05 11.77
N ASP A 146 -8.61 -11.77 12.14
CA ASP A 146 -9.67 -10.96 12.77
C ASP A 146 -9.83 -9.62 12.03
N LEU A 147 -10.06 -9.67 10.71
CA LEU A 147 -10.45 -8.47 9.96
C LEU A 147 -11.94 -8.17 10.04
N SER A 148 -12.76 -9.13 10.46
CA SER A 148 -14.23 -8.96 10.56
C SER A 148 -14.65 -7.94 11.61
N SER A 149 -13.77 -7.60 12.56
CA SER A 149 -13.96 -6.55 13.57
C SER A 149 -13.68 -5.14 13.05
N TYR A 150 -13.21 -4.99 11.81
CA TYR A 150 -12.87 -3.70 11.20
C TYR A 150 -13.76 -3.38 10.01
N ASP A 151 -14.17 -2.13 9.91
CA ASP A 151 -14.85 -1.61 8.73
C ASP A 151 -13.82 -1.27 7.63
N LEU A 152 -13.77 -2.10 6.60
CA LEU A 152 -12.88 -1.95 5.45
C LEU A 152 -13.51 -1.14 4.31
N ASP A 153 -14.76 -0.68 4.44
CA ASP A 153 -15.45 0.12 3.41
C ASP A 153 -15.01 1.59 3.43
N ILE A 154 -13.71 1.81 3.20
CA ILE A 154 -13.08 3.13 3.25
C ILE A 154 -13.17 3.90 1.91
N ASN A 155 -13.90 3.38 0.92
CA ASN A 155 -13.93 3.89 -0.47
C ASN A 155 -12.52 4.16 -1.08
N GLY A 156 -11.51 3.41 -0.66
CA GLY A 156 -10.12 3.56 -1.07
C GLY A 156 -9.42 2.21 -1.21
N PRO A 157 -8.23 2.17 -1.83
CA PRO A 157 -7.55 0.91 -2.10
C PRO A 157 -6.97 0.28 -0.83
N LEU A 158 -6.99 -1.05 -0.76
CA LEU A 158 -6.43 -1.82 0.36
C LEU A 158 -5.17 -2.56 -0.11
N LEU A 159 -3.99 -2.04 0.21
CA LEU A 159 -2.74 -2.72 -0.12
C LEU A 159 -2.57 -3.94 0.80
N ALA A 160 -2.65 -5.13 0.21
CA ALA A 160 -2.60 -6.39 0.94
C ALA A 160 -1.26 -7.12 0.72
N PRO A 161 -0.26 -6.91 1.60
CA PRO A 161 0.96 -7.71 1.57
C PRO A 161 0.69 -9.15 1.98
N GLY A 162 1.46 -10.07 1.40
CA GLY A 162 1.57 -11.45 1.89
C GLY A 162 0.90 -12.53 1.06
N ILE A 163 0.45 -12.20 -0.15
CA ILE A 163 -0.14 -13.19 -1.06
C ILE A 163 0.93 -14.20 -1.52
N GLY A 164 0.58 -15.48 -1.44
CA GLY A 164 1.41 -16.63 -1.78
C GLY A 164 2.29 -17.05 -0.61
N ALA A 165 3.48 -16.44 -0.49
CA ALA A 165 4.55 -17.00 0.35
C ALA A 165 4.34 -16.88 1.87
N GLN A 166 3.33 -16.14 2.32
CA GLN A 166 2.97 -15.99 3.75
C GLN A 166 1.66 -16.73 4.09
N GLY A 167 1.12 -17.52 3.16
CA GLY A 167 0.01 -18.46 3.42
C GLY A 167 -1.35 -18.03 2.87
N ALA A 168 -1.55 -16.76 2.50
CA ALA A 168 -2.79 -16.32 1.86
C ALA A 168 -2.80 -16.67 0.37
N THR A 169 -3.78 -17.45 -0.06
CA THR A 169 -4.04 -17.75 -1.48
C THR A 169 -4.94 -16.70 -2.12
N ALA A 170 -5.06 -16.72 -3.45
CA ALA A 170 -5.99 -15.83 -4.15
C ALA A 170 -7.45 -16.07 -3.74
N ALA A 171 -7.83 -17.32 -3.45
CA ALA A 171 -9.18 -17.68 -3.02
C ALA A 171 -9.49 -17.16 -1.60
N ASP A 172 -8.49 -17.05 -0.74
CA ASP A 172 -8.68 -16.58 0.65
C ASP A 172 -9.02 -15.09 0.71
N LEU A 173 -8.65 -14.30 -0.31
CA LEU A 173 -8.89 -12.85 -0.35
C LEU A 173 -10.36 -12.48 -0.13
N ALA A 174 -11.28 -13.23 -0.74
CA ALA A 174 -12.72 -13.03 -0.60
C ALA A 174 -13.19 -13.23 0.84
N GLY A 175 -12.71 -14.29 1.50
CA GLY A 175 -13.05 -14.56 2.90
C GLY A 175 -12.44 -13.56 3.87
N VAL A 176 -11.24 -13.06 3.57
CA VAL A 176 -10.48 -12.13 4.42
C VAL A 176 -11.01 -10.69 4.31
N PHE A 177 -11.31 -10.23 3.09
CA PHE A 177 -11.71 -8.83 2.84
C PHE A 177 -13.22 -8.65 2.60
N GLY A 178 -14.00 -9.73 2.49
CA GLY A 178 -15.43 -9.67 2.24
C GLY A 178 -15.77 -8.84 1.01
N ALA A 179 -16.78 -7.98 1.10
CA ALA A 179 -17.19 -7.09 0.01
C ALA A 179 -16.07 -6.10 -0.40
N ALA A 180 -15.17 -5.74 0.51
CA ALA A 180 -14.06 -4.82 0.24
C ALA A 180 -12.97 -5.44 -0.66
N VAL A 181 -13.06 -6.75 -0.97
CA VAL A 181 -12.10 -7.46 -1.84
C VAL A 181 -11.93 -6.77 -3.20
N ARG A 182 -12.98 -6.13 -3.72
CA ARG A 182 -12.96 -5.35 -4.98
C ARG A 182 -11.99 -4.15 -4.96
N ASN A 183 -11.66 -3.65 -3.77
CA ASN A 183 -10.75 -2.51 -3.56
C ASN A 183 -9.32 -2.96 -3.22
N VAL A 184 -9.06 -4.26 -3.12
CA VAL A 184 -7.76 -4.78 -2.69
C VAL A 184 -6.74 -4.63 -3.82
N VAL A 185 -5.53 -4.21 -3.46
CA VAL A 185 -4.33 -4.25 -4.29
C VAL A 185 -3.45 -5.39 -3.74
N PRO A 186 -3.58 -6.63 -4.25
CA PRO A 186 -2.88 -7.78 -3.68
C PRO A 186 -1.40 -7.74 -4.06
N ASN A 187 -0.51 -7.79 -3.08
CA ASN A 187 0.92 -7.74 -3.31
C ASN A 187 1.56 -9.13 -3.25
N VAL A 188 2.03 -9.61 -4.41
CA VAL A 188 2.85 -10.82 -4.55
C VAL A 188 4.31 -10.41 -4.75
N SER A 189 5.21 -10.97 -3.92
CA SER A 189 6.66 -10.76 -4.02
C SER A 189 7.36 -12.03 -4.48
N ARG A 190 7.82 -12.87 -3.53
CA ARG A 190 8.55 -14.13 -3.81
C ARG A 190 7.84 -15.07 -4.79
N GLY A 191 6.49 -15.07 -4.81
CA GLY A 191 5.71 -15.90 -5.74
C GLY A 191 5.99 -15.61 -7.22
N VAL A 192 6.33 -14.37 -7.56
CA VAL A 192 6.74 -13.97 -8.92
C VAL A 192 8.27 -13.91 -9.01
N LEU A 193 8.91 -13.13 -8.12
CA LEU A 193 10.33 -12.78 -8.24
C LEU A 193 11.29 -13.97 -8.18
N ARG A 194 10.92 -15.10 -7.55
CA ARG A 194 11.76 -16.31 -7.49
C ARG A 194 12.02 -16.96 -8.86
N HIS A 195 11.22 -16.62 -9.87
CA HIS A 195 11.34 -17.15 -11.22
C HIS A 195 12.34 -16.36 -12.08
N GLY A 196 12.87 -15.23 -11.56
CA GLY A 196 13.95 -14.51 -12.22
C GLY A 196 15.29 -15.29 -12.20
N PRO A 197 16.22 -14.97 -13.11
CA PRO A 197 16.15 -13.91 -14.12
C PRO A 197 15.43 -14.29 -15.43
N ASP A 198 14.76 -15.45 -15.49
CA ASP A 198 13.99 -15.85 -16.68
C ASP A 198 12.74 -14.96 -16.86
N VAL A 199 12.76 -14.15 -17.92
CA VAL A 199 11.69 -13.20 -18.25
C VAL A 199 10.37 -13.87 -18.63
N VAL A 200 10.43 -15.04 -19.27
CA VAL A 200 9.23 -15.79 -19.67
C VAL A 200 8.57 -16.37 -18.42
N ALA A 201 9.36 -16.92 -17.51
CA ALA A 201 8.86 -17.46 -16.24
C ALA A 201 8.31 -16.36 -15.31
N LEU A 202 8.95 -15.18 -15.26
CA LEU A 202 8.43 -14.01 -14.53
C LEU A 202 7.06 -13.58 -15.06
N ARG A 203 6.93 -13.42 -16.39
CA ARG A 203 5.68 -13.04 -17.05
C ARG A 203 4.58 -14.06 -16.78
N ALA A 204 4.87 -15.35 -16.98
CA ALA A 204 3.91 -16.42 -16.77
C ALA A 204 3.42 -16.48 -15.31
N SER A 205 4.31 -16.31 -14.32
CA SER A 205 3.90 -16.29 -12.91
C SER A 205 3.04 -15.07 -12.57
N ALA A 206 3.40 -13.88 -13.06
CA ALA A 206 2.61 -12.66 -12.85
C ALA A 206 1.20 -12.76 -13.47
N GLU A 207 1.09 -13.27 -14.71
CA GLU A 207 -0.19 -13.49 -15.39
C GLU A 207 -1.06 -14.49 -14.64
N ARG A 208 -0.48 -15.59 -14.17
CA ARG A 208 -1.18 -16.61 -13.39
C ARG A 208 -1.78 -16.02 -12.11
N PHE A 209 -1.01 -15.30 -11.30
CA PHE A 209 -1.53 -14.66 -10.08
C PHE A 209 -2.64 -13.65 -10.40
N ALA A 210 -2.46 -12.83 -11.45
CA ALA A 210 -3.48 -11.87 -11.86
C ALA A 210 -4.79 -12.55 -12.29
N GLN A 211 -4.72 -13.70 -12.98
CA GLN A 211 -5.88 -14.49 -13.38
C GLN A 211 -6.56 -15.16 -12.18
N GLU A 212 -5.79 -15.80 -11.29
CA GLU A 212 -6.30 -16.43 -10.07
C GLU A 212 -7.03 -15.42 -9.17
N ILE A 213 -6.43 -14.25 -8.95
CA ILE A 213 -7.03 -13.15 -8.18
C ILE A 213 -8.29 -12.65 -8.86
N ARG A 214 -8.28 -12.41 -10.17
CA ARG A 214 -9.46 -11.95 -10.91
C ARG A 214 -10.61 -12.94 -10.78
N ALA A 215 -10.33 -14.24 -10.94
CA ALA A 215 -11.34 -15.29 -10.81
C ALA A 215 -11.93 -15.32 -9.39
N ALA A 216 -11.08 -15.18 -8.36
CA ALA A 216 -11.52 -15.15 -6.97
C ALA A 216 -12.39 -13.92 -6.65
N VAL A 217 -12.05 -12.74 -7.19
CA VAL A 217 -12.80 -11.49 -6.96
C VAL A 217 -14.13 -11.49 -7.71
N THR A 218 -14.19 -11.98 -8.96
CA THR A 218 -15.42 -11.99 -9.77
C THR A 218 -16.44 -13.03 -9.29
N ALA A 219 -16.03 -14.01 -8.48
CA ALA A 219 -16.92 -15.05 -7.95
C ALA A 219 -17.74 -14.59 -6.72
N VAL A 220 -17.46 -13.39 -6.19
CA VAL A 220 -18.09 -12.76 -5.01
C VAL A 220 -19.08 -11.70 -5.48
#